data_AF-A0A329QDI6-F1
#
_entry.id   AF-A0A329QDI6-F1
#
_cell.length_a   1.000
_cell.length_b   1.000
_cell.length_c   1.000
_cell.angle_alpha   90.00
_cell.angle_beta   90.00
_cell.angle_gamma   90.00
#
_symmetry.space_group_name_H-M   'P 1'
#
loop_
_entity.id
_entity.type
_entity.pdbx_description
1 polymer ?
#
loop_
_entity_poly.entity_id
_entity_poly.type
_entity_poly.pdbx_seq_one_letter_code
_entity_poly.pdbx_strand_id
1 'polypeptide(L)'
;MRIIKKFTVTIFVLYLLCLINFVTIKFFGSFQAVQKRIDDVLLQRELYDIWNISLVPFQSIKASIYSFIRDPSFGVVTLFLIGNILIFVPLGFLLPLLLKKPSYIRTILVSLIIIVSIETIQFVTCLGIADVDDVLLNMLGSSIGYVTFVITENLFAIRQKVYSSNSF
;
A
#
# COMPACT_ATOMS: atom_id res chain seq x y z
N MET A 1 1.89 -21.91 -19.13
CA MET A 1 2.14 -21.60 -17.68
C MET A 1 3.45 -20.82 -17.40
N ARG A 2 4.63 -21.21 -17.91
CA ARG A 2 5.89 -20.50 -17.59
C ARG A 2 5.93 -19.03 -18.03
N ILE A 3 5.36 -18.69 -19.19
CA ILE A 3 5.32 -17.31 -19.72
C ILE A 3 4.43 -16.41 -18.87
N ILE A 4 3.20 -16.85 -18.57
CA ILE A 4 2.24 -16.12 -17.72
C ILE A 4 2.85 -15.84 -16.34
N LYS A 5 3.47 -16.86 -15.72
CA LYS A 5 4.11 -16.68 -14.41
C LYS A 5 5.25 -15.66 -14.45
N LYS A 6 6.11 -15.70 -15.48
CA LYS A 6 7.17 -14.71 -15.67
C LYS A 6 6.59 -13.30 -15.80
N PHE A 7 5.54 -13.16 -16.61
CA PHE A 7 4.86 -11.87 -16.81
C PHE A 7 4.26 -11.31 -15.50
N THR A 8 3.59 -12.14 -14.70
CA THR A 8 3.05 -11.74 -13.38
C THR A 8 4.16 -11.27 -12.44
N VAL A 9 5.29 -11.99 -12.39
CA VAL A 9 6.45 -11.60 -11.57
C VAL A 9 7.02 -10.25 -12.04
N THR A 10 7.15 -10.04 -13.35
CA THR A 10 7.64 -8.76 -13.88
C THR A 10 6.73 -7.59 -13.47
N ILE A 11 5.40 -7.74 -13.62
CA ILE A 11 4.44 -6.72 -13.18
C ILE A 11 4.57 -6.47 -11.67
N PHE A 12 4.67 -7.54 -10.88
CA PHE A 12 4.81 -7.42 -9.43
C PHE A 12 6.09 -6.67 -9.02
N VAL A 13 7.22 -6.94 -9.67
CA VAL A 13 8.47 -6.22 -9.40
C VAL A 13 8.37 -4.75 -9.79
N LEU A 14 7.82 -4.43 -10.97
CA LEU A 14 7.60 -3.04 -11.39
C LEU A 14 6.66 -2.31 -10.42
N TYR A 15 5.61 -2.98 -9.96
CA TYR A 15 4.70 -2.46 -8.94
C TYR A 15 5.43 -2.18 -7.62
N LEU A 16 6.27 -3.09 -7.13
CA LEU A 16 7.04 -2.88 -5.90
C LEU A 16 8.02 -1.70 -6.03
N LEU A 17 8.65 -1.51 -7.19
CA LEU A 17 9.51 -0.34 -7.44
C LEU A 17 8.71 0.96 -7.41
N CYS A 18 7.52 0.97 -8.01
CA CYS A 18 6.61 2.10 -7.90
C CYS A 18 6.20 2.34 -6.45
N LEU A 19 5.91 1.28 -5.69
CA LEU A 19 5.48 1.40 -4.30
C LEU A 19 6.60 1.97 -3.42
N ILE A 20 7.84 1.51 -3.59
CA ILE A 20 9.01 2.09 -2.90
C ILE A 20 9.16 3.57 -3.26
N ASN A 21 9.01 3.94 -4.53
CA ASN A 21 9.12 5.35 -4.93
C ASN A 21 7.99 6.19 -4.32
N PHE A 22 6.73 5.82 -4.55
CA PHE A 22 5.57 6.66 -4.18
C PHE A 22 5.26 6.65 -2.68
N VAL A 23 5.45 5.52 -1.99
CA VAL A 23 5.14 5.40 -0.55
C VAL A 23 6.35 5.78 0.29
N THR A 24 7.50 5.15 0.04
CA THR A 24 8.70 5.33 0.88
C THR A 24 9.44 6.61 0.55
N ILE A 25 9.93 6.75 -0.69
CA ILE A 25 10.85 7.84 -1.05
C ILE A 25 10.07 9.14 -1.29
N LYS A 26 8.85 9.07 -1.82
CA LYS A 26 8.04 10.19 -2.31
C LYS A 26 8.85 11.09 -3.26
N PHE A 27 9.56 10.49 -4.22
CA PHE A 27 10.41 11.24 -5.16
C PHE A 27 9.60 11.75 -6.36
N PHE A 28 9.45 13.06 -6.43
CA PHE A 28 8.76 13.75 -7.53
C PHE A 28 9.73 14.61 -8.37
N GLY A 29 10.93 14.09 -8.63
CA GLY A 29 11.91 14.74 -9.52
C GLY A 29 12.86 15.74 -8.85
N SER A 30 12.72 15.99 -7.54
CA SER A 30 13.60 16.90 -6.78
C SER A 30 14.33 16.17 -5.65
N PHE A 31 15.64 15.97 -5.83
CA PHE A 31 16.50 15.43 -4.77
C PHE A 31 16.58 16.37 -3.57
N GLN A 32 16.54 17.68 -3.79
CA GLN A 32 16.52 18.69 -2.73
C GLN A 32 15.30 18.53 -1.82
N ALA A 33 14.12 18.22 -2.40
CA ALA A 33 12.91 17.97 -1.61
C ALA A 33 12.96 16.68 -0.80
N VAL A 34 13.69 15.65 -1.27
CA VAL A 34 13.94 14.43 -0.48
C VAL A 34 14.90 14.75 0.67
N GLN A 35 16.03 15.40 0.35
CA GLN A 35 17.05 15.76 1.34
C GLN A 35 16.47 16.64 2.44
N LYS A 36 15.71 17.67 2.07
CA LYS A 36 15.07 18.56 3.03
C LYS A 36 14.18 17.82 4.04
N ARG A 37 13.41 16.83 3.60
CA ARG A 37 12.57 16.03 4.52
C ARG A 37 13.40 15.25 5.54
N ILE A 38 14.51 14.66 5.08
CA ILE A 38 15.44 13.95 5.96
C ILE A 38 16.03 14.93 6.98
N ASP A 39 16.52 16.08 6.50
CA ASP A 39 17.12 17.11 7.36
C ASP A 39 16.10 17.65 8.38
N ASP A 40 14.86 17.91 7.96
CA ASP A 40 13.77 18.38 8.83
C ASP A 40 13.48 17.36 9.96
N VAL A 41 13.43 16.05 9.64
CA VAL A 41 13.23 14.99 10.63
C VAL A 41 14.42 14.85 11.57
N LEU A 42 15.64 14.90 11.06
CA LEU A 42 16.85 14.83 11.88
C LEU A 42 16.94 16.01 12.84
N LEU A 43 16.63 17.22 12.36
CA LEU A 43 16.59 18.44 13.17
C LEU A 43 15.53 18.34 14.28
N GLN A 44 14.35 17.79 13.98
CA GLN A 44 13.30 17.58 14.99
C GLN A 44 13.74 16.60 16.09
N ARG A 45 14.42 15.52 15.71
CA ARG A 45 15.00 14.55 16.67
C ARG A 45 16.06 15.22 17.54
N GLU A 46 16.96 16.01 16.96
CA GLU A 46 18.07 16.64 17.67
C GLU A 46 17.61 17.77 18.61
N LEU A 47 16.76 18.67 18.13
CA LEU A 47 16.39 19.88 18.88
C LEU A 47 15.25 19.67 19.88
N TYR A 48 14.32 18.77 19.58
CA TYR A 48 13.07 18.64 20.33
C TYR A 48 12.79 17.23 20.87
N ASP A 49 13.68 16.26 20.60
CA ASP A 49 13.47 14.84 20.91
C ASP A 49 12.14 14.30 20.34
N ILE A 50 11.71 14.83 19.20
CA ILE A 50 10.51 14.40 18.50
C ILE A 50 10.90 13.36 17.46
N TRP A 51 10.41 12.14 17.65
CA TRP A 51 10.61 11.04 16.71
C TRP A 51 9.47 11.01 15.69
N ASN A 52 9.83 10.75 14.43
CA ASN A 52 8.93 10.61 13.28
C ASN A 52 8.17 9.28 13.30
N ILE A 53 7.46 9.00 14.40
CA ILE A 53 6.65 7.80 14.57
C ILE A 53 5.32 8.16 15.25
N SER A 54 4.22 7.65 14.70
CA SER A 54 2.87 7.78 15.22
C SER A 54 2.32 6.39 15.53
N LEU A 55 2.21 6.06 16.82
CA LEU A 55 1.70 4.77 17.28
C LEU A 55 0.28 4.86 17.87
N VAL A 56 -0.32 6.05 17.90
CA VAL A 56 -1.66 6.25 18.45
C VAL A 56 -2.68 5.94 17.36
N PRO A 57 -3.48 4.86 17.50
CA PRO A 57 -4.42 4.47 16.48
C PRO A 57 -5.48 5.55 16.26
N PHE A 58 -5.82 5.74 15.00
CA PHE A 58 -6.78 6.69 14.46
C PHE A 58 -6.40 8.17 14.63
N GLN A 59 -5.18 8.49 15.07
CA GLN A 59 -4.76 9.88 15.26
C GLN A 59 -4.71 10.63 13.93
N SER A 60 -3.98 10.11 12.95
CA SER A 60 -3.78 10.72 11.64
C SER A 60 -5.04 10.66 10.79
N ILE A 61 -5.81 9.58 10.91
CA ILE A 61 -7.13 9.48 10.28
C ILE A 61 -8.08 10.56 10.82
N LYS A 62 -8.19 10.71 12.14
CA LYS A 62 -9.05 11.75 12.74
C LYS A 62 -8.60 13.14 12.35
N ALA A 63 -7.31 13.43 12.47
CA ALA A 63 -6.75 14.73 12.07
C ALA A 63 -7.08 15.05 10.61
N SER A 64 -6.95 14.06 9.72
CA SER A 64 -7.29 14.20 8.30
C SER A 64 -8.77 14.48 8.08
N ILE A 65 -9.66 13.75 8.75
CA ILE A 65 -11.11 13.94 8.67
C ILE A 65 -11.52 15.31 9.22
N TYR A 66 -10.98 15.73 10.37
CA TYR A 66 -11.28 17.04 10.96
C TYR A 66 -10.86 18.19 10.06
N SER A 67 -9.67 18.12 9.46
CA SER A 67 -9.20 19.11 8.49
C SER A 67 -10.13 19.19 7.28
N PHE A 68 -10.59 18.06 6.77
CA PHE A 68 -11.52 18.01 5.63
C PHE A 68 -12.89 18.62 5.95
N ILE A 69 -13.47 18.29 7.12
CA ILE A 69 -14.77 18.83 7.53
C ILE A 69 -14.71 20.35 7.74
N ARG A 70 -13.61 20.84 8.31
CA ARG A 70 -13.44 22.26 8.62
C ARG A 70 -13.30 23.11 7.36
N ASP A 71 -12.61 22.59 6.34
CA ASP A 71 -12.48 23.26 5.06
C ASP A 71 -12.40 22.23 3.93
N PRO A 72 -13.52 22.00 3.21
CA PRO A 72 -13.59 21.04 2.11
C PRO A 72 -12.64 21.33 0.95
N SER A 73 -12.12 22.56 0.84
CA SER A 73 -11.09 22.90 -0.16
C SER A 73 -9.74 22.24 0.14
N PHE A 74 -9.55 21.72 1.37
CA PHE A 74 -8.49 20.77 1.73
C PHE A 74 -8.81 19.32 1.33
N GLY A 75 -9.61 19.09 0.28
CA GLY A 75 -9.90 17.76 -0.29
C GLY A 75 -8.64 16.93 -0.64
N VAL A 76 -7.48 17.57 -0.75
CA VAL A 76 -6.16 16.94 -0.88
C VAL A 76 -5.84 15.99 0.29
N VAL A 77 -6.32 16.29 1.50
CA VAL A 77 -6.08 15.48 2.72
C VAL A 77 -6.82 14.13 2.65
N THR A 78 -8.04 14.11 2.11
CA THR A 78 -8.83 12.89 1.90
C THR A 78 -8.25 12.01 0.78
N LEU A 79 -7.65 12.62 -0.24
CA LEU A 79 -6.94 11.88 -1.29
C LEU A 79 -5.75 11.09 -0.72
N PHE A 80 -5.11 11.54 0.35
CA PHE A 80 -4.01 10.79 0.98
C PHE A 80 -4.50 9.51 1.69
N LEU A 81 -5.58 9.58 2.46
CA LEU A 81 -6.13 8.39 3.12
C LEU A 81 -6.60 7.34 2.11
N ILE A 82 -7.34 7.78 1.08
CA ILE A 82 -7.79 6.90 0.00
C ILE A 82 -6.59 6.40 -0.81
N GLY A 83 -5.59 7.24 -1.04
CA GLY A 83 -4.35 6.90 -1.74
C GLY A 83 -3.61 5.75 -1.06
N ASN A 84 -3.50 5.77 0.27
CA ASN A 84 -2.89 4.69 1.06
C ASN A 84 -3.66 3.36 0.88
N ILE A 85 -4.99 3.39 0.85
CA ILE A 85 -5.79 2.19 0.55
C ILE A 85 -5.52 1.72 -0.90
N LEU A 86 -5.70 2.61 -1.87
CA LEU A 86 -5.70 2.27 -3.30
C LEU A 86 -4.34 1.74 -3.78
N ILE A 87 -3.23 2.30 -3.30
CA ILE A 87 -1.89 1.89 -3.74
C ILE A 87 -1.54 0.46 -3.30
N PHE A 88 -2.20 -0.07 -2.25
CA PHE A 88 -2.02 -1.44 -1.76
C PHE A 88 -3.06 -2.45 -2.28
N VAL A 89 -4.09 -2.01 -3.01
CA VAL A 89 -5.02 -2.93 -3.70
C VAL A 89 -4.28 -3.88 -4.67
N PRO A 90 -3.36 -3.41 -5.54
CA PRO A 90 -2.61 -4.31 -6.40
C PRO A 90 -1.75 -5.32 -5.64
N LEU A 91 -1.21 -4.98 -4.46
CA LEU A 91 -0.45 -5.94 -3.63
C LEU A 91 -1.32 -7.14 -3.26
N GLY A 92 -2.52 -6.88 -2.72
CA GLY A 92 -3.48 -7.90 -2.33
C GLY A 92 -4.00 -8.76 -3.49
N PHE A 93 -4.08 -8.19 -4.69
CA PHE A 93 -4.49 -8.89 -5.90
C PHE A 93 -3.38 -9.75 -6.50
N LEU A 94 -2.15 -9.21 -6.59
CA LEU A 94 -1.03 -9.87 -7.28
C LEU A 94 -0.37 -10.96 -6.42
N LEU A 95 -0.32 -10.79 -5.10
CA LEU A 95 0.26 -11.78 -4.19
C LEU A 95 -0.32 -13.20 -4.35
N PRO A 96 -1.65 -13.44 -4.30
CA PRO A 96 -2.20 -14.78 -4.44
C PRO A 96 -1.88 -15.44 -5.79
N LEU A 97 -1.70 -14.66 -6.86
CA LEU A 97 -1.26 -15.18 -8.18
C LEU A 97 0.17 -15.73 -8.16
N LEU A 98 1.01 -15.27 -7.22
CA LEU A 98 2.39 -15.73 -7.04
C LEU A 98 2.50 -16.91 -6.07
N LEU A 99 1.51 -17.10 -5.21
CA LEU A 99 1.48 -18.19 -4.23
C LEU A 99 1.10 -19.52 -4.89
N LYS A 100 1.79 -20.61 -4.50
CA LYS A 100 1.43 -21.97 -4.96
C LYS A 100 0.03 -22.40 -4.49
N LYS A 101 -0.40 -21.91 -3.33
CA LYS A 101 -1.72 -22.14 -2.73
C LYS A 101 -2.21 -20.79 -2.19
N PRO A 102 -3.00 -20.03 -2.97
CA PRO A 102 -3.51 -18.75 -2.53
C PRO A 102 -4.41 -18.95 -1.31
N SER A 103 -4.22 -18.13 -0.28
CA SER A 103 -5.14 -18.04 0.84
C SER A 103 -5.15 -16.61 1.37
N TYR A 104 -6.29 -16.21 1.95
CA TYR A 104 -6.45 -14.88 2.52
C TYR A 104 -5.40 -14.63 3.59
N ILE A 105 -5.28 -15.54 4.57
CA ILE A 105 -4.32 -15.43 5.68
C ILE A 105 -2.89 -15.27 5.18
N ARG A 106 -2.45 -16.08 4.20
CA ARG A 106 -1.08 -15.96 3.66
C ARG A 106 -0.86 -14.64 2.95
N THR A 107 -1.83 -14.20 2.16
CA THR A 107 -1.74 -12.93 1.44
C THR A 107 -1.62 -11.78 2.42
N ILE A 108 -2.49 -11.73 3.42
CA ILE A 108 -2.53 -10.69 4.45
C ILE A 108 -1.27 -10.70 5.32
N LEU A 109 -0.75 -11.87 5.71
CA LEU A 109 0.50 -11.93 6.47
C LEU A 109 1.70 -11.43 5.65
N VAL A 110 1.80 -11.80 4.38
CA VAL A 110 2.87 -11.30 3.51
C VAL A 110 2.72 -9.79 3.25
N SER A 111 1.49 -9.31 3.01
CA SER A 111 1.20 -7.88 2.91
C SER A 111 1.61 -7.13 4.17
N LEU A 112 1.27 -7.66 5.36
CA LEU A 112 1.62 -7.03 6.64
C LEU A 112 3.14 -6.90 6.80
N ILE A 113 3.89 -7.96 6.48
CA ILE A 113 5.36 -7.92 6.54
C ILE A 113 5.91 -6.84 5.61
N ILE A 114 5.41 -6.76 4.37
CA ILE A 114 5.83 -5.75 3.39
C ILE A 114 5.51 -4.35 3.89
N ILE A 115 4.27 -4.11 4.35
CA ILE A 115 3.79 -2.82 4.85
C ILE A 115 4.61 -2.36 6.05
N VAL A 116 4.76 -3.22 7.07
CA VAL A 116 5.57 -2.89 8.25
C VAL A 116 7.03 -2.64 7.88
N SER A 117 7.58 -3.38 6.91
CA SER A 117 8.94 -3.13 6.43
C SER A 117 9.07 -1.74 5.79
N ILE A 118 8.06 -1.30 5.04
CA ILE A 118 8.04 0.03 4.42
C ILE A 118 7.99 1.14 5.47
N GLU A 119 7.09 1.03 6.45
CA GLU A 119 7.00 2.00 7.56
C GLU A 119 8.31 2.03 8.36
N THR A 120 8.90 0.86 8.61
CA THR A 120 10.20 0.75 9.29
C THR A 120 11.31 1.43 8.50
N ILE A 121 11.35 1.24 7.18
CA ILE A 121 12.32 1.93 6.32
C ILE A 121 12.10 3.44 6.41
N GLN A 122 10.87 3.94 6.27
CA GLN A 122 10.59 5.38 6.37
C GLN A 122 11.04 5.97 7.71
N PHE A 123 10.81 5.25 8.81
CA PHE A 123 11.27 5.63 10.14
C PHE A 123 12.79 5.72 10.22
N VAL A 124 13.49 4.64 9.87
CA VAL A 124 14.95 4.54 10.01
C VAL A 124 15.67 5.50 9.07
N THR A 125 15.22 5.62 7.82
CA THR A 125 15.85 6.50 6.82
C THR A 125 15.38 7.96 6.91
N CYS A 126 14.51 8.30 7.86
CA CYS A 126 13.95 9.64 8.04
C CYS A 126 13.25 10.20 6.78
N LEU A 127 12.80 9.31 5.87
CA LEU A 127 12.15 9.70 4.62
C LEU A 127 10.68 10.15 4.81
N GLY A 128 10.09 9.74 5.92
CA GLY A 128 8.71 10.03 6.30
C GLY A 128 8.44 9.70 7.76
N ILE A 129 7.18 9.77 8.15
CA ILE A 129 6.69 9.40 9.48
C ILE A 129 6.18 7.96 9.37
N ALA A 130 6.62 7.08 10.26
CA ALA A 130 6.01 5.76 10.37
C ALA A 130 4.70 5.87 11.14
N ASP A 131 3.60 5.43 10.54
CA ASP A 131 2.26 5.64 11.10
C ASP A 131 1.46 4.34 11.19
N VAL A 132 0.95 4.03 12.38
CA VAL A 132 0.07 2.87 12.58
C VAL A 132 -1.21 2.97 11.75
N ASP A 133 -1.69 4.19 11.48
CA ASP A 133 -2.87 4.41 10.65
C ASP A 133 -2.59 4.05 9.18
N ASP A 134 -1.37 4.31 8.69
CA ASP A 134 -0.95 3.92 7.35
C ASP A 134 -0.90 2.40 7.23
N VAL A 135 -0.39 1.69 8.24
CA VAL A 135 -0.46 0.21 8.29
C VAL A 135 -1.91 -0.27 8.17
N LEU A 136 -2.83 0.31 8.94
CA LEU A 136 -4.25 -0.08 8.91
C LEU A 136 -4.88 0.15 7.53
N LEU A 137 -4.68 1.33 6.94
CA LEU A 137 -5.23 1.68 5.62
C LEU A 137 -4.63 0.80 4.51
N ASN A 138 -3.33 0.56 4.54
CA ASN A 138 -2.63 -0.30 3.58
C ASN A 138 -3.09 -1.77 3.69
N MET A 139 -3.37 -2.24 4.91
CA MET A 139 -3.95 -3.57 5.15
C MET A 139 -5.39 -3.69 4.64
N LEU A 140 -6.19 -2.63 4.77
CA LEU A 140 -7.53 -2.55 4.15
C LEU A 140 -7.42 -2.62 2.62
N GLY A 141 -6.49 -1.86 2.03
CA GLY A 141 -6.18 -1.93 0.60
C GLY A 141 -5.83 -3.34 0.12
N SER A 142 -4.89 -3.98 0.82
CA SER A 142 -4.50 -5.38 0.55
C SER A 142 -5.68 -6.36 0.67
N SER A 143 -6.56 -6.16 1.66
CA SER A 143 -7.75 -7.00 1.82
C SER A 143 -8.73 -6.83 0.67
N ILE A 144 -8.99 -5.59 0.24
CA ILE A 144 -9.82 -5.29 -0.93
C ILE A 144 -9.23 -5.95 -2.18
N GLY A 145 -7.92 -5.82 -2.40
CA GLY A 145 -7.22 -6.46 -3.52
C GLY A 145 -7.39 -7.97 -3.57
N TYR A 146 -7.30 -8.65 -2.42
CA TYR A 146 -7.53 -10.08 -2.35
C TYR A 146 -8.99 -10.45 -2.66
N VAL A 147 -9.96 -9.68 -2.16
CA VAL A 147 -11.38 -9.90 -2.48
C VAL A 147 -11.61 -9.75 -3.98
N THR A 148 -11.03 -8.73 -4.62
CA THR A 148 -11.08 -8.55 -6.07
C THR A 148 -10.47 -9.74 -6.82
N PHE A 149 -9.36 -10.29 -6.34
CA PHE A 149 -8.77 -11.52 -6.88
C PHE A 149 -9.75 -12.70 -6.81
N VAL A 150 -10.38 -12.94 -5.65
CA VAL A 150 -11.35 -14.04 -5.48
C VAL A 150 -12.54 -13.89 -6.42
N ILE A 151 -13.09 -12.68 -6.53
CA ILE A 151 -14.21 -12.40 -7.45
C ILE A 151 -13.79 -12.71 -8.89
N THR A 152 -12.59 -12.28 -9.29
CA THR A 152 -12.06 -12.49 -10.64
C THR A 152 -11.91 -13.97 -10.96
N GLU A 153 -11.31 -14.76 -10.07
CA GLU A 153 -11.15 -16.21 -10.24
C GLU A 153 -12.51 -16.92 -10.35
N ASN A 154 -13.48 -16.54 -9.52
CA ASN A 154 -14.82 -17.12 -9.56
C ASN A 154 -15.54 -16.83 -10.89
N LEU A 155 -15.43 -15.59 -11.40
CA LEU A 155 -16.01 -15.21 -12.69
C LEU A 155 -15.37 -16.00 -13.86
N PHE A 156 -14.05 -16.19 -13.84
CA PHE A 156 -13.36 -17.02 -14.83
C PHE A 156 -13.81 -18.49 -14.76
N ALA A 157 -13.97 -19.04 -13.56
CA ALA A 157 -14.45 -20.41 -13.37
C ALA A 157 -15.88 -20.61 -13.89
N ILE A 158 -16.80 -19.67 -13.62
CA ILE A 158 -18.17 -19.70 -14.14
C ILE A 158 -18.17 -19.66 -15.66
N ARG A 159 -17.39 -18.74 -16.25
CA ARG A 159 -17.29 -18.62 -17.71
C ARG A 159 -16.85 -19.93 -18.36
N GLN A 160 -15.81 -20.58 -17.82
CA GLN A 160 -15.33 -21.86 -18.37
C GLN A 160 -16.41 -22.95 -18.34
N LYS A 161 -17.19 -23.03 -17.26
CA LYS A 161 -18.31 -23.99 -17.15
C LYS A 161 -19.38 -23.76 -18.23
N VAL A 162 -19.79 -22.51 -18.45
CA VAL A 162 -20.82 -22.16 -19.46
C VAL A 162 -20.35 -22.47 -20.89
N TYR A 163 -19.09 -22.20 -21.23
CA TYR A 163 -18.57 -22.57 -22.55
C TYR A 163 -18.52 -24.09 -22.75
N SER A 164 -18.15 -24.85 -21.71
CA SER A 164 -18.14 -26.32 -21.79
C SER A 164 -19.53 -26.96 -21.86
N SER A 165 -20.59 -26.30 -21.38
CA SER A 165 -21.96 -26.82 -21.46
C SER A 165 -22.65 -26.53 -22.79
N ASN A 166 -22.26 -25.47 -23.49
CA ASN A 166 -22.85 -25.06 -24.78
C ASN A 166 -22.13 -25.65 -26.00
N SER A 167 -21.13 -26.50 -25.80
CA SER A 167 -20.37 -27.18 -26.85
C SER A 167 -20.78 -28.65 -27.06
N PHE A 168 -21.94 -29.03 -26.53
CA PHE A 168 -22.67 -30.28 -26.79
C PHE A 168 -24.03 -29.97 -27.39
#